data_AF-A0A5Q4C276-F1
#
_entry.id   AF-A0A5Q4C276-F1
#
_cell.length_a   1.000
_cell.length_b   1.000
_cell.length_c   1.000
_cell.angle_alpha   90.00
_cell.angle_beta   90.00
_cell.angle_gamma   90.00
#
_symmetry.space_group_name_H-M   'P 1'
#
loop_
_entity.id
_entity.type
_entity.pdbx_description
1 polymer ?
#
loop_
_entity_poly.entity_id
_entity_poly.type
_entity_poly.pdbx_seq_one_letter_code
_entity_poly.pdbx_strand_id
1 'polypeptide(L)'
;MPPRLQSLQRLGTATLCLRPAVRPATPSFLPIIQTANLSLREKKRKAKQDPYRHRQALQRKAANQKRQSEIQAERDAKWGDPIHGIPTPFVESFDSAGQASETKLVKDDKGNVLFKPHQLPTSPGLLNYLVTKNELEHVIQKAYVLTKPIKSGDRDYVDPAAEKLAEKQHNKDHARAVEALKRILSLENANSKLRLHTNIKRCVDTFGRHNTDKIVQQKPKSALVDPNAPPAPERAGPDTGSSEVQIAILTAKIRKLAQELSQNRGYKDKHNKRNLRVLCHRRQRLLKYMERKERGSGRWTHLLEKLGLSPATYKEQISF
;
A
#
# COMPACT_ATOMS: atom_id res chain seq x y z
N MET A 1 7.55 -8.39 82.62
CA MET A 1 6.58 -8.12 81.54
C MET A 1 5.64 -9.31 81.41
N PRO A 2 4.32 -9.09 81.34
CA PRO A 2 3.30 -10.17 81.37
C PRO A 2 3.11 -10.84 80.00
N PRO A 3 2.51 -12.04 79.94
CA PRO A 3 2.38 -12.87 78.74
C PRO A 3 1.36 -12.32 77.74
N ARG A 4 1.63 -12.48 76.43
CA ARG A 4 0.73 -12.07 75.34
C ARG A 4 -0.44 -13.04 75.20
N LEU A 5 -1.65 -12.56 75.52
CA LEU A 5 -2.91 -13.22 75.24
C LEU A 5 -3.19 -13.28 73.73
N GLN A 6 -3.76 -14.39 73.27
CA GLN A 6 -4.31 -14.54 71.91
C GLN A 6 -5.59 -13.69 71.78
N SER A 7 -5.55 -12.67 70.92
CA SER A 7 -6.76 -11.93 70.54
C SER A 7 -7.49 -12.66 69.42
N LEU A 8 -8.74 -13.04 69.69
CA LEU A 8 -9.71 -13.61 68.76
C LEU A 8 -9.80 -12.78 67.47
N GLN A 9 -9.66 -13.44 66.32
CA GLN A 9 -9.95 -12.84 65.02
C GLN A 9 -11.45 -12.51 64.93
N ARG A 10 -11.73 -11.24 64.65
CA ARG A 10 -13.07 -10.72 64.38
C ARG A 10 -13.72 -11.51 63.24
N LEU A 11 -14.97 -11.91 63.42
CA LEU A 11 -15.87 -12.41 62.37
C LEU A 11 -16.16 -11.27 61.38
N GLY A 12 -15.22 -11.05 60.45
CA GLY A 12 -15.41 -10.20 59.28
C GLY A 12 -16.01 -11.03 58.15
N THR A 13 -17.24 -10.67 57.78
CA THR A 13 -18.01 -11.10 56.60
C THR A 13 -17.20 -11.78 55.50
N ALA A 14 -17.35 -13.09 55.36
CA ALA A 14 -16.90 -13.82 54.18
C ALA A 14 -17.77 -13.41 52.99
N THR A 15 -17.28 -12.50 52.14
CA THR A 15 -17.80 -12.34 50.78
C THR A 15 -17.40 -13.57 49.99
N LEU A 16 -18.30 -14.56 49.95
CA LEU A 16 -18.21 -15.72 49.07
C LEU A 16 -18.19 -15.21 47.62
N CYS A 17 -17.01 -15.16 47.02
CA CYS A 17 -16.86 -15.05 45.57
C CYS A 17 -17.40 -16.35 44.93
N LEU A 18 -18.70 -16.41 44.67
CA LEU A 18 -19.30 -17.42 43.80
C LEU A 18 -18.71 -17.23 42.40
N ARG A 19 -17.62 -17.96 42.11
CA ARG A 19 -17.20 -18.20 40.72
C ARG A 19 -18.39 -18.83 40.00
N PRO A 20 -18.81 -18.35 38.81
CA PRO A 20 -19.73 -19.12 38.00
C PRO A 20 -19.08 -20.49 37.76
N ALA A 21 -19.79 -21.55 38.14
CA ALA A 21 -19.36 -22.92 37.88
C ALA A 21 -18.99 -23.04 36.40
N VAL A 22 -17.79 -23.55 36.13
CA VAL A 22 -17.41 -23.98 34.78
C VAL A 22 -18.49 -24.97 34.36
N ARG A 23 -19.35 -24.57 33.40
CA ARG A 23 -20.28 -25.52 32.79
C ARG A 23 -19.44 -26.70 32.30
N PRO A 24 -19.62 -27.93 32.80
CA PRO A 24 -18.95 -29.06 32.20
C PRO A 24 -19.37 -29.07 30.74
N ALA A 25 -18.39 -29.03 29.83
CA ALA A 25 -18.66 -29.19 28.41
C ALA A 25 -19.54 -30.43 28.27
N THR A 26 -20.71 -30.29 27.65
CA THR A 26 -21.58 -31.42 27.34
C THR A 26 -20.71 -32.51 26.71
N PRO A 27 -20.64 -33.72 27.27
CA PRO A 27 -19.85 -34.78 26.67
C PRO A 27 -20.35 -34.96 25.25
N SER A 28 -19.48 -34.75 24.28
CA SER A 28 -19.79 -35.04 22.89
C SER A 28 -20.10 -36.54 22.82
N PHE A 29 -21.37 -36.92 22.68
CA PHE A 29 -21.81 -38.31 22.47
C PHE A 29 -21.35 -38.88 21.11
N LEU A 30 -20.45 -38.19 20.41
CA LEU A 30 -19.78 -38.74 19.25
C LEU A 30 -18.70 -39.71 19.76
N PRO A 31 -18.71 -40.98 19.32
CA PRO A 31 -17.63 -41.90 19.67
C PRO A 31 -16.31 -41.26 19.26
N ILE A 32 -15.35 -41.21 20.18
CA ILE A 32 -13.97 -40.88 19.86
C ILE A 32 -13.46 -42.03 18.99
N ILE A 33 -13.64 -41.93 17.68
CA ILE A 33 -13.04 -42.84 16.73
C ILE A 33 -11.55 -42.51 16.77
N GLN A 34 -10.78 -43.27 17.56
CA GLN A 34 -9.33 -43.25 17.47
C GLN A 34 -8.98 -43.75 16.06
N THR A 35 -8.77 -42.83 15.12
CA THR A 35 -8.24 -43.15 13.80
C THR A 35 -6.75 -43.42 13.95
N ALA A 36 -6.40 -44.57 14.53
CA ALA A 36 -5.02 -45.02 14.55
C ALA A 36 -4.57 -45.25 13.10
N ASN A 37 -3.47 -44.61 12.71
CA ASN A 37 -2.86 -44.87 11.42
C ASN A 37 -2.41 -46.34 11.37
N LEU A 38 -2.85 -47.08 10.35
CA LEU A 38 -2.40 -48.47 10.14
C LEU A 38 -0.87 -48.55 10.15
N SER A 39 -0.34 -49.59 10.81
CA SER A 39 1.09 -49.85 10.79
C SER A 39 1.58 -50.13 9.36
N LEU A 40 2.87 -49.88 9.08
CA LEU A 40 3.46 -50.17 7.77
C LEU A 40 3.29 -51.66 7.40
N ARG A 41 3.42 -52.55 8.39
CA ARG A 41 3.24 -54.00 8.22
C ARG A 41 1.81 -54.32 7.78
N GLU A 42 0.81 -53.73 8.41
CA GLU A 42 -0.60 -53.95 8.05
C GLU A 42 -0.97 -53.34 6.70
N LYS A 43 -0.42 -52.17 6.33
CA LYS A 43 -0.59 -51.58 5.00
C LYS A 43 -0.08 -52.53 3.91
N LYS A 44 1.12 -53.12 4.11
CA LYS A 44 1.68 -54.12 3.18
C LYS A 44 0.84 -55.39 3.11
N ARG A 45 0.34 -55.89 4.25
CA ARG A 45 -0.56 -57.06 4.29
C ARG A 45 -1.84 -56.81 3.50
N LYS A 46 -2.53 -55.68 3.73
CA LYS A 46 -3.76 -55.31 3.00
C LYS A 46 -3.51 -55.13 1.50
N ALA A 47 -2.38 -54.52 1.12
CA ALA A 47 -2.02 -54.35 -0.29
C ALA A 47 -1.76 -55.69 -1.01
N LYS A 48 -1.18 -56.69 -0.31
CA LYS A 48 -0.98 -58.04 -0.85
C LYS A 48 -2.27 -58.87 -0.89
N GLN A 49 -3.17 -58.67 0.08
CA GLN A 49 -4.43 -59.41 0.18
C GLN A 49 -5.38 -59.12 -0.99
N ASP A 50 -5.42 -57.88 -1.48
CA ASP A 50 -6.20 -57.50 -2.67
C ASP A 50 -5.39 -56.56 -3.58
N PRO A 51 -4.54 -57.13 -4.48
CA PRO A 51 -3.68 -56.34 -5.34
C PRO A 51 -4.44 -55.48 -6.36
N TYR A 52 -5.60 -55.94 -6.84
CA TYR A 52 -6.36 -55.22 -7.87
C TYR A 52 -7.06 -53.99 -7.28
N ARG A 53 -7.77 -54.14 -6.17
CA ARG A 53 -8.40 -53.01 -5.47
C ARG A 53 -7.37 -52.01 -4.97
N HIS A 54 -6.21 -52.48 -4.50
CA HIS A 54 -5.10 -51.61 -4.12
C HIS A 54 -4.60 -50.79 -5.32
N ARG A 55 -4.41 -51.41 -6.50
CA ARG A 55 -4.03 -50.69 -7.73
C ARG A 55 -5.09 -49.67 -8.16
N GLN A 56 -6.38 -50.01 -8.15
CA GLN A 56 -7.44 -49.04 -8.45
C GLN A 56 -7.44 -47.84 -7.48
N ALA A 57 -7.25 -48.10 -6.18
CA ALA A 57 -7.17 -47.04 -5.17
C ALA A 57 -5.95 -46.13 -5.40
N LEU A 58 -4.80 -46.71 -5.77
CA LEU A 58 -3.61 -45.94 -6.17
C LEU A 58 -3.85 -45.11 -7.43
N GLN A 59 -4.53 -45.64 -8.44
CA GLN A 59 -4.88 -44.89 -9.65
C GLN A 59 -5.78 -43.69 -9.33
N ARG A 60 -6.83 -43.88 -8.52
CA ARG A 60 -7.70 -42.78 -8.04
C ARG A 60 -6.92 -41.74 -7.25
N LYS A 61 -6.01 -42.18 -6.37
CA LYS A 61 -5.13 -41.29 -5.61
C LYS A 61 -4.20 -40.50 -6.52
N ALA A 62 -3.55 -41.15 -7.49
CA ALA A 62 -2.64 -40.52 -8.44
C ALA A 62 -3.37 -39.48 -9.31
N ALA A 63 -4.60 -39.79 -9.78
CA ALA A 63 -5.43 -38.84 -10.51
C ALA A 63 -5.80 -37.61 -9.65
N ASN A 64 -6.14 -37.81 -8.37
CA ASN A 64 -6.40 -36.71 -7.44
C ASN A 64 -5.13 -35.88 -7.17
N GLN A 65 -3.99 -36.52 -6.95
CA GLN A 65 -2.72 -35.83 -6.75
C GLN A 65 -2.33 -35.00 -7.97
N LYS A 66 -2.53 -35.52 -9.20
CA LYS A 66 -2.32 -34.78 -10.44
C LYS A 66 -3.21 -33.53 -10.49
N ARG A 67 -4.51 -33.69 -10.26
CA ARG A 67 -5.46 -32.56 -10.20
C ARG A 67 -5.07 -31.53 -9.13
N GLN A 68 -4.67 -32.00 -7.95
CA GLN A 68 -4.24 -31.13 -6.85
C GLN A 68 -2.97 -30.36 -7.22
N SER A 69 -2.01 -30.99 -7.89
CA SER A 69 -0.80 -30.31 -8.37
C SER A 69 -1.10 -29.25 -9.45
N GLU A 70 -2.06 -29.52 -10.35
CA GLU A 70 -2.51 -28.55 -11.36
C GLU A 70 -3.15 -27.32 -10.69
N ILE A 71 -4.10 -27.55 -9.76
CA ILE A 71 -4.74 -26.48 -8.98
C ILE A 71 -3.71 -25.70 -8.15
N GLN A 72 -2.71 -26.39 -7.59
CA GLN A 72 -1.66 -25.74 -6.83
C GLN A 72 -0.79 -24.86 -7.72
N ALA A 73 -0.39 -25.34 -8.90
CA ALA A 73 0.36 -24.54 -9.87
C ALA A 73 -0.40 -23.27 -10.30
N GLU A 74 -1.72 -23.38 -10.53
CA GLU A 74 -2.58 -22.23 -10.83
C GLU A 74 -2.65 -21.23 -9.66
N ARG A 75 -2.70 -21.71 -8.41
CA ARG A 75 -2.69 -20.87 -7.21
C ARG A 75 -1.36 -20.19 -7.02
N ASP A 76 -0.26 -20.93 -7.19
CA ASP A 76 1.11 -20.43 -7.03
C ASP A 76 1.40 -19.32 -8.05
N ALA A 77 0.93 -19.46 -9.30
CA ALA A 77 1.03 -18.42 -10.32
C ALA A 77 0.30 -17.12 -9.92
N LYS A 78 -0.83 -17.21 -9.19
CA LYS A 78 -1.59 -16.06 -8.68
C LYS A 78 -1.10 -15.56 -7.33
N TRP A 79 -0.24 -16.33 -6.64
CA TRP A 79 0.20 -16.02 -5.29
C TRP A 79 1.11 -14.78 -5.26
N GLY A 80 2.01 -14.66 -6.25
CA GLY A 80 2.90 -13.50 -6.43
C GLY A 80 4.01 -13.40 -5.38
N ASP A 81 4.77 -12.30 -5.44
CA ASP A 81 5.93 -12.10 -4.57
C ASP A 81 5.54 -11.52 -3.19
N PRO A 82 6.13 -11.99 -2.08
CA PRO A 82 5.86 -11.42 -0.76
C PRO A 82 6.26 -9.95 -0.59
N ILE A 83 7.27 -9.49 -1.35
CA ILE A 83 7.79 -8.12 -1.31
C ILE A 83 7.10 -7.26 -2.36
N HIS A 84 7.11 -7.70 -3.62
CA HIS A 84 6.65 -6.90 -4.76
C HIS A 84 5.17 -7.11 -5.10
N GLY A 85 4.57 -8.24 -4.69
CA GLY A 85 3.25 -8.65 -5.15
C GLY A 85 3.29 -8.98 -6.64
N ILE A 86 2.29 -8.49 -7.37
CA ILE A 86 2.24 -8.52 -8.84
C ILE A 86 2.48 -7.08 -9.31
N PRO A 87 3.53 -6.79 -10.11
CA PRO A 87 3.81 -5.42 -10.52
C PRO A 87 2.65 -4.84 -11.34
N THR A 88 2.31 -3.59 -11.06
CA THR A 88 1.23 -2.86 -11.76
C THR A 88 1.77 -1.54 -12.31
N PRO A 89 1.14 -0.98 -13.37
CA PRO A 89 1.57 0.29 -13.95
C PRO A 89 1.64 1.43 -12.92
N PHE A 90 0.71 1.45 -11.97
CA PHE A 90 0.72 2.45 -10.91
C PHE A 90 1.95 2.32 -10.00
N VAL A 91 2.31 1.10 -9.60
CA VAL A 91 3.51 0.87 -8.76
C VAL A 91 4.80 1.18 -9.52
N GLU A 92 4.86 0.89 -10.82
CA GLU A 92 6.00 1.23 -11.67
C GLU A 92 6.18 2.73 -11.84
N SER A 93 5.08 3.47 -11.95
CA SER A 93 5.10 4.93 -12.05
C SER A 93 5.71 5.64 -10.83
N PHE A 94 5.96 4.95 -9.71
CA PHE A 94 6.65 5.53 -8.56
C PHE A 94 8.10 5.90 -8.88
N ASP A 95 8.76 5.21 -9.81
CA ASP A 95 10.17 5.44 -10.15
C ASP A 95 10.40 6.81 -10.82
N SER A 96 9.40 7.25 -11.60
CA SER A 96 9.36 8.55 -12.29
C SER A 96 8.48 9.58 -11.57
N ALA A 97 8.01 9.29 -10.36
CA ALA A 97 7.04 10.12 -9.64
C ALA A 97 5.78 10.49 -10.47
N GLY A 98 5.38 9.64 -11.41
CA GLY A 98 4.23 9.86 -12.27
C GLY A 98 4.46 10.86 -13.40
N GLN A 99 5.72 11.15 -13.76
CA GLN A 99 6.03 12.04 -14.88
C GLN A 99 6.22 11.30 -16.21
N ALA A 100 6.64 10.03 -16.17
CA ALA A 100 6.78 9.23 -17.38
C ALA A 100 5.42 8.69 -17.85
N SER A 101 5.11 8.88 -19.13
CA SER A 101 3.91 8.36 -19.79
C SER A 101 3.97 6.86 -20.06
N GLU A 102 5.17 6.33 -20.28
CA GLU A 102 5.40 4.93 -20.65
C GLU A 102 6.52 4.32 -19.82
N THR A 103 6.55 2.99 -19.76
CA THR A 103 7.65 2.25 -19.14
C THR A 103 8.96 2.45 -19.88
N LYS A 104 10.07 2.39 -19.12
CA LYS A 104 11.41 2.46 -19.71
C LYS A 104 11.64 1.23 -20.58
N LEU A 105 12.13 1.46 -21.80
CA LEU A 105 12.54 0.38 -22.70
C LEU A 105 13.72 -0.39 -22.09
N VAL A 106 13.49 -1.65 -21.75
CA VAL A 106 14.56 -2.57 -21.34
C VAL A 106 15.02 -3.34 -22.57
N LYS A 107 16.31 -3.20 -22.90
CA LYS A 107 16.96 -3.88 -24.01
C LYS A 107 17.91 -4.95 -23.47
N ASP A 108 17.99 -6.08 -24.18
CA ASP A 108 19.00 -7.11 -23.95
C ASP A 108 20.40 -6.63 -24.33
N ASP A 109 21.43 -7.38 -23.95
CA ASP A 109 22.83 -7.19 -24.40
C ASP A 109 22.96 -7.17 -25.93
N LYS A 110 21.99 -7.76 -26.63
CA LYS A 110 21.90 -7.81 -28.10
C LYS A 110 21.06 -6.68 -28.71
N GLY A 111 20.57 -5.75 -27.89
CA GLY A 111 19.74 -4.60 -28.32
C GLY A 111 18.26 -4.89 -28.55
N ASN A 112 17.81 -6.14 -28.37
CA ASN A 112 16.41 -6.55 -28.52
C ASN A 112 15.57 -6.05 -27.36
N VAL A 113 14.34 -5.63 -27.64
CA VAL A 113 13.40 -5.16 -26.61
C VAL A 113 12.80 -6.37 -25.89
N LEU A 114 13.05 -6.50 -24.60
CA LEU A 114 12.54 -7.61 -23.78
C LEU A 114 11.04 -7.51 -23.54
N PHE A 115 10.54 -6.30 -23.31
CA PHE A 115 9.16 -6.03 -22.97
C PHE A 115 8.63 -4.85 -23.77
N LYS A 116 7.41 -5.00 -24.31
CA LYS A 116 6.73 -3.88 -24.97
C LYS A 116 6.43 -2.79 -23.94
N PRO A 117 6.71 -1.51 -24.26
CA PRO A 117 6.37 -0.42 -23.38
C PRO A 117 4.85 -0.36 -23.22
N HIS A 118 4.38 -0.09 -22.01
CA HIS A 118 2.97 0.15 -21.74
C HIS A 118 2.79 1.48 -21.02
N GLN A 119 1.57 2.00 -21.08
CA GLN A 119 1.24 3.29 -20.50
C GLN A 119 1.26 3.24 -18.97
N LEU A 120 1.73 4.33 -18.38
CA LEU A 120 1.80 4.56 -16.94
C LEU A 120 0.85 5.69 -16.54
N PRO A 121 0.22 5.62 -15.35
CA PRO A 121 -0.62 6.71 -14.87
C PRO A 121 0.22 7.93 -14.49
N THR A 122 0.02 9.02 -15.22
CA THR A 122 0.75 10.28 -15.03
C THR A 122 0.02 11.26 -14.09
N SER A 123 0.80 12.13 -13.46
CA SER A 123 0.33 13.23 -12.61
C SER A 123 1.06 14.52 -12.97
N PRO A 124 0.75 15.14 -14.13
CA PRO A 124 1.52 16.25 -14.70
C PRO A 124 1.41 17.56 -13.89
N GLY A 125 0.43 17.67 -12.98
CA GLY A 125 0.23 18.86 -12.17
C GLY A 125 1.20 19.00 -10.98
N LEU A 126 1.97 17.96 -10.66
CA LEU A 126 2.89 17.97 -9.52
C LEU A 126 4.30 18.35 -9.98
N LEU A 127 4.89 19.32 -9.29
CA LEU A 127 6.24 19.80 -9.54
C LEU A 127 7.15 19.49 -8.33
N ASN A 128 8.42 19.85 -8.46
CA ASN A 128 9.39 19.75 -7.38
C ASN A 128 9.02 20.69 -6.22
N TYR A 129 9.58 20.43 -5.03
CA TYR A 129 9.32 21.20 -3.80
C TYR A 129 7.85 21.28 -3.39
N LEU A 130 7.04 20.28 -3.76
CA LEU A 130 5.61 20.17 -3.45
C LEU A 130 4.71 21.23 -4.08
N VAL A 131 5.23 21.98 -5.05
CA VAL A 131 4.48 23.00 -5.79
C VAL A 131 3.54 22.35 -6.79
N THR A 132 2.35 22.91 -6.96
CA THR A 132 1.45 22.53 -8.06
C THR A 132 1.63 23.44 -9.27
N LYS A 133 1.32 22.93 -10.47
CA LYS A 133 1.36 23.73 -11.70
C LYS A 133 0.49 24.99 -11.59
N ASN A 134 -0.69 24.87 -10.98
CA ASN A 134 -1.62 25.97 -10.79
C ASN A 134 -1.06 27.05 -9.84
N GLU A 135 -0.41 26.65 -8.74
CA GLU A 135 0.28 27.58 -7.85
C GLU A 135 1.41 28.31 -8.58
N LEU A 136 2.20 27.61 -9.38
CA LEU A 136 3.27 28.21 -10.16
C LEU A 136 2.72 29.23 -11.17
N GLU A 137 1.68 28.88 -11.92
CA GLU A 137 1.04 29.79 -12.88
C GLU A 137 0.47 31.03 -12.19
N HIS A 138 -0.19 30.87 -11.04
CA HIS A 138 -0.69 31.98 -10.25
C HIS A 138 0.44 32.90 -9.76
N VAL A 139 1.53 32.33 -9.26
CA VAL A 139 2.70 33.10 -8.80
C VAL A 139 3.36 33.84 -9.96
N ILE A 140 3.48 33.22 -11.13
CA ILE A 140 4.02 33.85 -12.34
C ILE A 140 3.17 35.05 -12.76
N GLN A 141 1.84 34.89 -12.82
CA GLN A 141 0.91 35.96 -13.17
C GLN A 141 0.99 37.12 -12.17
N LYS A 142 0.96 36.79 -10.87
CA LYS A 142 1.07 37.79 -9.80
C LYS A 142 2.40 38.54 -9.86
N ALA A 143 3.50 37.83 -10.05
CA ALA A 143 4.83 38.43 -10.17
C ALA A 143 4.94 39.33 -11.41
N TYR A 144 4.35 38.94 -12.55
CA TYR A 144 4.30 39.77 -13.76
C TYR A 144 3.61 41.10 -13.50
N VAL A 145 2.45 41.08 -12.85
CA VAL A 145 1.67 42.29 -12.52
C VAL A 145 2.44 43.21 -11.58
N LEU A 146 3.06 42.66 -10.54
CA LEU A 146 3.80 43.44 -9.53
C LEU A 146 5.10 44.06 -10.04
N THR A 147 5.77 43.40 -10.99
CA THR A 147 7.05 43.86 -11.54
C THR A 147 6.90 44.71 -12.80
N LYS A 148 5.68 44.84 -13.33
CA LYS A 148 5.42 45.61 -14.53
C LYS A 148 5.86 47.07 -14.33
N PRO A 149 6.65 47.65 -15.25
CA PRO A 149 7.07 49.04 -15.16
C PRO A 149 5.86 49.97 -15.00
N ILE A 150 5.89 50.81 -13.97
CA ILE A 150 4.83 51.79 -13.70
C ILE A 150 4.91 52.88 -14.74
N LYS A 151 3.77 53.23 -15.34
CA LYS A 151 3.65 54.37 -16.25
C LYS A 151 3.45 55.64 -15.43
N SER A 152 4.21 56.69 -15.72
CA SER A 152 4.03 57.99 -15.11
C SER A 152 2.67 58.59 -15.48
N GLY A 153 2.06 59.32 -14.54
CA GLY A 153 0.81 60.04 -14.78
C GLY A 153 0.99 61.23 -15.71
N ASP A 154 2.14 61.89 -15.62
CA ASP A 154 2.46 63.10 -16.40
C ASP A 154 3.03 62.70 -17.76
N ARG A 155 2.23 62.85 -18.82
CA ARG A 155 2.62 62.42 -20.19
C ARG A 155 3.53 63.39 -20.92
N ASP A 156 3.64 64.62 -20.44
CA ASP A 156 4.34 65.71 -21.15
C ASP A 156 5.87 65.58 -21.08
N TYR A 157 6.40 64.86 -20.07
CA TYR A 157 7.83 64.73 -19.81
C TYR A 157 8.40 63.33 -20.09
N VAL A 158 7.60 62.43 -20.67
CA VAL A 158 7.93 60.99 -20.72
C VAL A 158 8.18 60.55 -22.14
N ASP A 159 9.40 60.06 -22.39
CA ASP A 159 9.80 59.55 -23.69
C ASP A 159 9.07 58.22 -24.02
N PRO A 160 8.18 58.17 -25.03
CA PRO A 160 7.44 56.95 -25.35
C PRO A 160 8.34 55.79 -25.81
N ALA A 161 9.52 56.11 -26.34
CA ALA A 161 10.52 55.12 -26.74
C ALA A 161 11.15 54.41 -25.53
N ALA A 162 11.41 55.14 -24.44
CA ALA A 162 11.97 54.60 -23.22
C ALA A 162 10.98 53.68 -22.51
N GLU A 163 9.70 54.06 -22.43
CA GLU A 163 8.64 53.20 -21.87
C GLU A 163 8.51 51.88 -22.64
N LYS A 164 8.43 51.96 -23.98
CA LYS A 164 8.34 50.77 -24.83
C LYS A 164 9.57 49.86 -24.69
N LEU A 165 10.75 50.45 -24.52
CA LEU A 165 11.98 49.70 -24.29
C LEU A 165 11.92 48.97 -22.93
N ALA A 166 11.52 49.66 -21.86
CA ALA A 166 11.35 49.09 -20.53
C ALA A 166 10.31 47.95 -20.52
N GLU A 167 9.17 48.13 -21.20
CA GLU A 167 8.16 47.08 -21.37
C GLU A 167 8.73 45.86 -22.13
N LYS A 168 9.51 46.09 -23.19
CA LYS A 168 10.18 45.00 -23.94
C LYS A 168 11.21 44.26 -23.08
N GLN A 169 12.01 44.98 -22.30
CA GLN A 169 12.99 44.39 -21.37
C GLN A 169 12.28 43.55 -20.31
N HIS A 170 11.25 44.12 -19.66
CA HIS A 170 10.43 43.42 -18.67
C HIS A 170 9.85 42.10 -19.22
N ASN A 171 9.29 42.12 -20.44
CA ASN A 171 8.76 40.91 -21.07
C ASN A 171 9.84 39.85 -21.33
N LYS A 172 11.04 40.27 -21.75
CA LYS A 172 12.18 39.36 -21.97
C LYS A 172 12.67 38.75 -20.67
N ASP A 173 12.85 39.57 -19.64
CA ASP A 173 13.31 39.12 -18.33
C ASP A 173 12.28 38.21 -17.66
N HIS A 174 11.00 38.54 -17.79
CA HIS A 174 9.91 37.68 -17.34
C HIS A 174 9.93 36.32 -18.05
N ALA A 175 10.05 36.29 -19.39
CA ALA A 175 10.11 35.04 -20.14
C ALA A 175 11.31 34.18 -19.71
N ARG A 176 12.48 34.80 -19.52
CA ARG A 176 13.69 34.14 -19.02
C ARG A 176 13.49 33.57 -17.61
N ALA A 177 12.87 34.33 -16.71
CA ALA A 177 12.57 33.90 -15.35
C ALA A 177 11.58 32.71 -15.34
N VAL A 178 10.53 32.76 -16.16
CA VAL A 178 9.56 31.66 -16.30
C VAL A 178 10.24 30.39 -16.78
N GLU A 179 11.14 30.48 -17.76
CA GLU A 179 11.89 29.32 -18.24
C GLU A 179 12.82 28.75 -17.15
N ALA A 180 13.53 29.62 -16.43
CA ALA A 180 14.39 29.22 -15.32
C ALA A 180 13.59 28.50 -14.21
N LEU A 181 12.44 29.06 -13.81
CA LEU A 181 11.56 28.47 -12.81
C LEU A 181 11.03 27.09 -13.24
N LYS A 182 10.62 26.95 -14.51
CA LYS A 182 10.19 25.65 -15.06
C LYS A 182 11.28 24.58 -14.93
N ARG A 183 12.55 24.94 -15.21
CA ARG A 183 13.69 24.01 -15.10
C ARG A 183 14.02 23.66 -13.64
N ILE A 184 13.99 24.64 -12.74
CA ILE A 184 14.26 24.45 -11.31
C ILE A 184 13.18 23.55 -10.66
N LEU A 185 11.92 23.76 -11.06
CA LEU A 185 10.77 23.04 -10.52
C LEU A 185 10.49 21.71 -11.25
N SER A 186 11.25 21.37 -12.29
CA SER A 186 11.15 20.08 -12.97
C SER A 186 11.40 18.93 -11.98
N LEU A 187 10.52 17.92 -12.00
CA LEU A 187 10.67 16.72 -11.18
C LEU A 187 11.75 15.76 -11.70
N GLU A 188 12.19 15.90 -12.94
CA GLU A 188 13.29 15.11 -13.50
C GLU A 188 14.58 15.38 -12.72
N ASN A 189 14.80 16.65 -12.37
CA ASN A 189 15.92 17.15 -11.59
C ASN A 189 15.76 16.91 -10.07
N ALA A 190 14.65 16.31 -9.63
CA ALA A 190 14.36 16.14 -8.21
C ALA A 190 15.14 14.98 -7.57
N ASN A 191 15.60 15.21 -6.33
CA ASN A 191 16.19 14.18 -5.48
C ASN A 191 15.18 13.06 -5.16
N SER A 192 15.67 11.86 -4.89
CA SER A 192 14.90 10.69 -4.41
C SER A 192 13.93 11.02 -3.26
N LYS A 193 14.35 11.86 -2.31
CA LYS A 193 13.50 12.32 -1.20
C LYS A 193 12.28 13.09 -1.71
N LEU A 194 12.47 14.00 -2.66
CA LEU A 194 11.39 14.81 -3.21
C LEU A 194 10.46 13.96 -4.08
N ARG A 195 10.99 13.01 -4.85
CA ARG A 195 10.19 12.00 -5.56
C ARG A 195 9.34 11.15 -4.61
N LEU A 196 9.88 10.81 -3.43
CA LEU A 196 9.10 10.10 -2.41
C LEU A 196 7.96 10.97 -1.88
N HIS A 197 8.21 12.25 -1.60
CA HIS A 197 7.17 13.16 -1.12
C HIS A 197 6.07 13.41 -2.16
N THR A 198 6.43 13.54 -3.45
CA THR A 198 5.42 13.62 -4.52
C THR A 198 4.64 12.32 -4.66
N ASN A 199 5.29 11.15 -4.54
CA ASN A 199 4.59 9.87 -4.49
C ASN A 199 3.65 9.74 -3.29
N ILE A 200 4.00 10.30 -2.12
CA ILE A 200 3.11 10.36 -0.96
C ILE A 200 1.86 11.17 -1.30
N LYS A 201 2.01 12.36 -1.92
CA LYS A 201 0.88 13.18 -2.37
C LYS A 201 0.01 12.41 -3.36
N ARG A 202 0.62 11.75 -4.35
CA ARG A 202 -0.10 10.87 -5.29
C ARG A 202 -0.88 9.77 -4.58
N CYS A 203 -0.29 9.11 -3.58
CA CYS A 203 -0.96 8.07 -2.81
C CYS A 203 -2.16 8.61 -2.02
N VAL A 204 -2.03 9.81 -1.44
CA VAL A 204 -3.13 10.50 -0.73
C VAL A 204 -4.24 10.85 -1.73
N ASP A 205 -3.90 11.36 -2.90
CA ASP A 205 -4.86 11.74 -3.93
C ASP A 205 -5.58 10.49 -4.49
N THR A 206 -4.88 9.38 -4.70
CA THR A 206 -5.47 8.17 -5.30
C THR A 206 -6.23 7.29 -4.32
N PHE A 207 -5.76 7.15 -3.08
CA PHE A 207 -6.33 6.22 -2.09
C PHE A 207 -7.02 6.92 -0.92
N GLY A 208 -6.89 8.24 -0.80
CA GLY A 208 -7.53 8.99 0.26
C GLY A 208 -9.05 8.83 0.20
N ARG A 209 -9.66 8.62 1.36
CA ARG A 209 -11.12 8.40 1.48
C ARG A 209 -11.93 9.58 0.98
N HIS A 210 -11.38 10.79 1.09
CA HIS A 210 -11.98 12.01 0.55
C HIS A 210 -12.24 11.97 -0.96
N ASN A 211 -11.47 11.19 -1.73
CA ASN A 211 -11.66 11.00 -3.17
C ASN A 211 -12.34 9.64 -3.47
N THR A 212 -11.90 8.57 -2.81
CA THR A 212 -12.40 7.22 -3.11
C THR A 212 -13.85 7.00 -2.69
N ASP A 213 -14.33 7.66 -1.62
CA ASP A 213 -15.71 7.55 -1.17
C ASP A 213 -16.72 8.04 -2.23
N LYS A 214 -16.28 8.85 -3.21
CA LYS A 214 -17.08 9.36 -4.35
C LYS A 214 -17.09 8.40 -5.55
N ILE A 215 -16.01 7.64 -5.74
CA ILE A 215 -15.79 6.79 -6.93
C ILE A 215 -16.22 5.35 -6.65
N VAL A 216 -15.90 4.85 -5.46
CA VAL A 216 -16.02 3.44 -5.10
C VAL A 216 -17.30 3.21 -4.33
N GLN A 217 -17.99 2.11 -4.64
CA GLN A 217 -19.17 1.70 -3.90
C GLN A 217 -18.82 1.42 -2.43
N GLN A 218 -19.51 2.13 -1.55
CA GLN A 218 -19.34 1.97 -0.11
C GLN A 218 -20.01 0.67 0.35
N LYS A 219 -19.46 0.08 1.41
CA LYS A 219 -20.07 -1.07 2.06
C LYS A 219 -21.45 -0.67 2.61
N PRO A 220 -22.48 -1.52 2.48
CA PRO A 220 -23.78 -1.25 3.09
C PRO A 220 -23.64 -1.05 4.60
N LYS A 221 -24.40 -0.09 5.14
CA LYS A 221 -24.49 0.12 6.59
C LYS A 221 -25.03 -1.17 7.22
N SER A 222 -24.54 -1.50 8.41
CA SER A 222 -25.06 -2.66 9.15
C SER A 222 -26.52 -2.40 9.50
N ALA A 223 -27.36 -3.44 9.44
CA ALA A 223 -28.76 -3.37 9.88
C ALA A 223 -28.93 -2.98 11.35
N LEU A 224 -27.85 -3.02 12.15
CA LEU A 224 -27.82 -2.58 13.54
C LEU A 224 -27.63 -1.06 13.71
N VAL A 225 -27.45 -0.30 12.62
CA VAL A 225 -27.30 1.16 12.67
C VAL A 225 -28.67 1.80 12.59
N ASP A 226 -28.98 2.67 13.54
CA ASP A 226 -30.24 3.40 13.57
C ASP A 226 -30.43 4.20 12.27
N PRO A 227 -31.57 4.06 11.56
CA PRO A 227 -31.82 4.75 10.30
C PRO A 227 -31.89 6.27 10.48
N ASN A 228 -32.28 6.73 11.67
CA ASN A 228 -32.42 8.14 12.02
C ASN A 228 -31.16 8.73 12.68
N ALA A 229 -30.05 7.99 12.71
CA ALA A 229 -28.79 8.53 13.24
C ALA A 229 -28.35 9.77 12.42
N PRO A 230 -27.87 10.84 13.08
CA PRO A 230 -27.38 12.01 12.37
C PRO A 230 -26.23 11.62 11.41
N PRO A 231 -26.11 12.28 10.25
CA PRO A 231 -25.01 12.04 9.34
C PRO A 231 -23.67 12.32 10.06
N ALA A 232 -22.66 11.52 9.73
CA ALA A 232 -21.32 11.75 10.26
C ALA A 232 -20.81 13.14 9.83
N PRO A 233 -20.06 13.86 10.70
CA PRO A 233 -19.53 15.16 10.35
C PRO A 233 -18.60 15.05 9.13
N GLU A 234 -18.59 16.10 8.32
CA GLU A 234 -17.66 16.19 7.21
C GLU A 234 -16.22 16.27 7.71
N ARG A 235 -15.29 15.78 6.87
CA ARG A 235 -13.88 15.79 7.22
C ARG A 235 -13.35 17.21 7.08
N ALA A 236 -12.62 17.68 8.09
CA ALA A 236 -11.98 19.00 8.06
C ALA A 236 -10.85 19.11 7.02
N GLY A 237 -10.28 18.00 6.56
CA GLY A 237 -9.14 18.02 5.65
C GLY A 237 -8.90 16.70 4.92
N PRO A 238 -7.81 16.63 4.13
CA PRO A 238 -7.48 15.45 3.34
C PRO A 238 -7.15 14.26 4.24
N ASP A 239 -7.66 13.10 3.85
CA ASP A 239 -7.40 11.84 4.55
C ASP A 239 -5.99 11.32 4.25
N THR A 240 -5.12 11.38 5.26
CA THR A 240 -3.72 10.92 5.20
C THR A 240 -3.45 9.71 6.09
N GLY A 241 -4.38 9.40 7.00
CA GLY A 241 -4.19 8.42 8.08
C GLY A 241 -4.85 7.07 7.81
N SER A 242 -5.65 6.95 6.75
CA SER A 242 -6.33 5.71 6.46
C SER A 242 -5.39 4.55 6.12
N SER A 243 -5.83 3.32 6.40
CA SER A 243 -5.03 2.13 6.13
C SER A 243 -4.65 2.02 4.66
N GLU A 244 -5.52 2.47 3.75
CA GLU A 244 -5.28 2.45 2.32
C GLU A 244 -4.07 3.31 1.93
N VAL A 245 -4.08 4.56 2.37
CA VAL A 245 -3.00 5.53 2.14
C VAL A 245 -1.70 5.05 2.79
N GLN A 246 -1.76 4.56 4.04
CA GLN A 246 -0.58 4.04 4.72
C GLN A 246 0.05 2.85 3.96
N ILE A 247 -0.77 1.92 3.46
CA ILE A 247 -0.30 0.77 2.67
C ILE A 247 0.35 1.24 1.36
N ALA A 248 -0.27 2.18 0.66
CA ALA A 248 0.27 2.73 -0.59
C ALA A 248 1.63 3.41 -0.38
N ILE A 249 1.76 4.23 0.67
CA ILE A 249 3.03 4.87 1.04
C ILE A 249 4.09 3.83 1.40
N LEU A 250 3.74 2.78 2.14
CA LEU A 250 4.66 1.69 2.44
C LEU A 250 5.10 0.95 1.18
N THR A 251 4.20 0.72 0.23
CA THR A 251 4.54 0.10 -1.05
C THR A 251 5.54 0.94 -1.85
N ALA A 252 5.36 2.26 -1.90
CA ALA A 252 6.33 3.17 -2.54
C ALA A 252 7.71 3.11 -1.86
N LYS A 253 7.76 3.09 -0.52
CA LYS A 253 9.01 2.96 0.26
C LYS A 253 9.69 1.60 0.07
N ILE A 254 8.91 0.51 0.10
CA ILE A 254 9.39 -0.87 -0.10
C ILE A 254 9.99 -0.98 -1.50
N ARG A 255 9.29 -0.50 -2.53
CA ARG A 255 9.80 -0.52 -3.92
C ARG A 255 11.13 0.19 -4.02
N LYS A 256 11.22 1.43 -3.52
CA LYS A 256 12.45 2.20 -3.58
C LYS A 256 13.60 1.50 -2.84
N LEU A 257 13.37 1.03 -1.62
CA LEU A 257 14.40 0.36 -0.83
C LEU A 257 14.83 -0.97 -1.44
N ALA A 258 13.89 -1.75 -1.99
CA ALA A 258 14.20 -3.00 -2.67
C ALA A 258 15.06 -2.78 -3.93
N GLN A 259 14.76 -1.74 -4.72
CA GLN A 259 15.59 -1.35 -5.88
C GLN A 259 17.00 -0.92 -5.48
N GLU A 260 17.14 -0.12 -4.41
CA GLU A 260 18.48 0.30 -3.93
C GLU A 260 19.29 -0.89 -3.40
N LEU A 261 18.63 -1.89 -2.81
CA LEU A 261 19.29 -3.11 -2.31
C LEU A 261 19.68 -4.09 -3.43
N SER A 262 18.93 -4.10 -4.55
CA SER A 262 19.26 -4.90 -5.72
C SER A 262 20.34 -4.27 -6.59
N GLN A 263 20.46 -2.94 -6.55
CA GLN A 263 21.50 -2.19 -7.25
C GLN A 263 22.79 -2.08 -6.41
N ASN A 264 23.92 -1.84 -7.10
CA ASN A 264 25.23 -1.59 -6.49
C ASN A 264 25.71 -2.70 -5.52
N ARG A 265 26.46 -2.34 -4.48
CA ARG A 265 26.92 -3.23 -3.41
C ARG A 265 25.84 -3.47 -2.34
N GLY A 266 24.55 -3.33 -2.68
CA GLY A 266 23.41 -3.41 -1.75
C GLY A 266 23.32 -4.72 -0.97
N TYR A 267 23.87 -5.81 -1.51
CA TYR A 267 23.98 -7.09 -0.78
C TYR A 267 24.76 -6.99 0.54
N LYS A 268 25.68 -6.00 0.68
CA LYS A 268 26.46 -5.74 1.90
C LYS A 268 25.67 -4.96 2.95
N ASP A 269 24.59 -4.28 2.57
CA ASP A 269 23.82 -3.43 3.48
C ASP A 269 22.84 -4.26 4.32
N LYS A 270 23.32 -4.75 5.46
CA LYS A 270 22.53 -5.58 6.40
C LYS A 270 21.47 -4.77 7.14
N HIS A 271 21.71 -3.48 7.38
CA HIS A 271 20.80 -2.62 8.12
C HIS A 271 19.56 -2.30 7.28
N ASN A 272 19.74 -1.95 6.02
CA ASN A 272 18.60 -1.67 5.14
C ASN A 272 17.83 -2.93 4.74
N LYS A 273 18.47 -4.11 4.69
CA LYS A 273 17.73 -5.38 4.61
C LYS A 273 16.79 -5.56 5.81
N ARG A 274 17.24 -5.27 7.04
CA ARG A 274 16.35 -5.27 8.22
C ARG A 274 15.22 -4.25 8.06
N ASN A 275 15.51 -3.04 7.59
CA ASN A 275 14.49 -2.00 7.38
C ASN A 275 13.42 -2.44 6.36
N LEU A 276 13.82 -3.09 5.27
CA LEU A 276 12.90 -3.65 4.27
C LEU A 276 11.95 -4.66 4.91
N ARG A 277 12.48 -5.58 5.73
CA ARG A 277 11.67 -6.57 6.46
C ARG A 277 10.65 -5.91 7.39
N VAL A 278 11.06 -4.89 8.13
CA VAL A 278 10.18 -4.13 9.03
C VAL A 278 9.06 -3.44 8.25
N LEU A 279 9.36 -2.84 7.09
CA LEU A 279 8.36 -2.20 6.24
C LEU A 279 7.33 -3.21 5.69
N CYS A 280 7.78 -4.35 5.18
CA CYS A 280 6.90 -5.41 4.69
C CYS A 280 6.00 -5.96 5.81
N HIS A 281 6.55 -6.26 6.99
CA HIS A 281 5.76 -6.71 8.13
C HIS A 281 4.76 -5.64 8.62
N ARG A 282 5.13 -4.36 8.59
CA ARG A 282 4.20 -3.27 8.91
C ARG A 282 3.05 -3.22 7.90
N ARG A 283 3.35 -3.35 6.60
CA ARG A 283 2.34 -3.42 5.53
C ARG A 283 1.43 -4.63 5.72
N GLN A 284 1.99 -5.81 6.03
CA GLN A 284 1.23 -7.02 6.31
C GLN A 284 0.23 -6.83 7.47
N ARG A 285 0.63 -6.20 8.58
CA ARG A 285 -0.28 -5.94 9.70
C ARG A 285 -1.45 -5.04 9.29
N LEU A 286 -1.18 -4.01 8.50
CA LEU A 286 -2.22 -3.11 7.97
C LEU A 286 -3.17 -3.84 7.02
N LEU A 287 -2.64 -4.68 6.11
CA LEU A 287 -3.46 -5.49 5.20
C LEU A 287 -4.35 -6.48 5.97
N LYS A 288 -3.80 -7.20 6.96
CA LYS A 288 -4.59 -8.10 7.82
C LYS A 288 -5.67 -7.37 8.63
N TYR A 289 -5.40 -6.13 9.02
CA TYR A 289 -6.40 -5.30 9.70
C TYR A 289 -7.50 -4.86 8.73
N MET A 290 -7.11 -4.32 7.57
CA MET A 290 -8.02 -3.80 6.57
C MET A 290 -8.91 -4.90 5.99
N GLU A 291 -8.36 -6.09 5.69
CA GLU A 291 -9.13 -7.25 5.23
C GLU A 291 -10.31 -7.57 6.17
N ARG A 292 -10.03 -7.63 7.48
CA ARG A 292 -11.06 -7.93 8.50
C ARG A 292 -12.10 -6.82 8.65
N LYS A 293 -11.70 -5.56 8.47
CA LYS A 293 -12.59 -4.39 8.64
C LYS A 293 -13.47 -4.17 7.42
N GLU A 294 -12.89 -4.19 6.23
CA GLU A 294 -13.58 -3.94 4.98
C GLU A 294 -14.45 -5.12 4.55
N ARG A 295 -14.06 -6.36 4.89
CA ARG A 295 -14.74 -7.60 4.48
C ARG A 295 -14.96 -7.69 2.95
N GLY A 296 -13.97 -7.27 2.17
CA GLY A 296 -14.05 -7.31 0.70
C GLY A 296 -14.89 -6.19 0.08
N SER A 297 -14.99 -5.02 0.74
CA SER A 297 -15.60 -3.83 0.13
C SER A 297 -14.91 -3.45 -1.19
N GLY A 298 -15.58 -2.68 -2.05
CA GLY A 298 -14.98 -2.17 -3.28
C GLY A 298 -13.70 -1.35 -3.05
N ARG A 299 -13.54 -0.77 -1.86
CA ARG A 299 -12.32 -0.04 -1.48
C ARG A 299 -11.12 -0.97 -1.30
N TRP A 300 -11.36 -2.14 -0.71
CA TRP A 300 -10.33 -3.16 -0.54
C TRP A 300 -9.88 -3.71 -1.90
N THR A 301 -10.82 -4.05 -2.79
CA THR A 301 -10.49 -4.57 -4.12
C THR A 301 -9.75 -3.52 -4.96
N HIS A 302 -10.22 -2.26 -4.96
CA HIS A 302 -9.56 -1.16 -5.64
C HIS A 302 -8.10 -0.99 -5.17
N LEU A 303 -7.84 -1.08 -3.86
CA LEU A 303 -6.49 -1.00 -3.32
C LEU A 303 -5.60 -2.16 -3.82
N LEU A 304 -6.09 -3.40 -3.75
CA LEU A 304 -5.32 -4.57 -4.17
C LEU A 304 -4.99 -4.53 -5.65
N GLU A 305 -5.96 -4.19 -6.50
CA GLU A 305 -5.80 -4.11 -7.95
C GLU A 305 -4.84 -2.99 -8.36
N LYS A 306 -4.99 -1.79 -7.76
CA LYS A 306 -4.17 -0.64 -8.12
C LYS A 306 -2.71 -0.77 -7.66
N LEU A 307 -2.47 -1.39 -6.50
CA LEU A 307 -1.13 -1.61 -5.95
C LEU A 307 -0.55 -2.98 -6.32
N GLY A 308 -1.33 -3.89 -6.91
CA GLY A 308 -0.88 -5.24 -7.24
C GLY A 308 -0.55 -6.10 -6.01
N LEU A 309 -1.26 -5.91 -4.91
CA LEU A 309 -0.98 -6.61 -3.66
C LEU A 309 -1.65 -7.99 -3.68
N SER A 310 -0.83 -9.03 -3.74
CA SER A 310 -1.28 -10.41 -3.76
C SER A 310 -1.38 -11.01 -2.34
N PRO A 311 -2.06 -12.15 -2.15
CA PRO A 311 -2.14 -12.85 -0.87
C PRO A 311 -0.77 -13.16 -0.23
N ALA A 312 0.28 -13.38 -1.03
CA ALA A 312 1.66 -13.58 -0.54
C ALA A 312 2.15 -12.44 0.37
N THR A 313 1.69 -11.21 0.11
CA THR A 313 2.14 -10.03 0.85
C THR A 313 1.55 -9.93 2.25
N TYR A 314 0.49 -10.69 2.58
CA TYR A 314 -0.15 -10.57 3.88
C TYR A 314 -0.71 -11.85 4.51
N LYS A 315 -1.04 -12.92 3.78
CA LYS A 315 -1.66 -14.13 4.38
C LYS A 315 -0.68 -14.90 5.26
N GLU A 316 0.42 -15.34 4.67
CA GLU A 316 1.40 -16.21 5.31
C GLU A 316 2.56 -15.42 5.96
N GLN A 317 3.48 -16.14 6.60
CA GLN A 317 4.68 -15.53 7.14
C GLN A 317 5.60 -15.09 6.00
N ILE A 318 6.02 -13.82 6.01
CA ILE A 318 6.95 -13.30 5.02
C ILE A 318 8.37 -13.76 5.43
N SER A 319 8.93 -14.68 4.66
CA SER A 319 10.35 -15.04 4.71
C SER A 319 11.15 -14.17 3.73
N PHE A 320 12.42 -13.93 4.07
CA PHE A 320 13.38 -13.09 3.33
C PHE A 320 14.71 -13.80 3.20
#